data_AF-A0A4R4Q9I0-F1
#
_entry.id   AF-A0A4R4Q9I0-F1
#
_cell.length_a   1.000
_cell.length_b   1.000
_cell.length_c   1.000
_cell.angle_alpha   90.00
_cell.angle_beta   90.00
_cell.angle_gamma   90.00
#
_symmetry.space_group_name_H-M   'P 1'
#
loop_
_entity.id
_entity.type
_entity.pdbx_description
1 polymer ?
#
loop_
_entity_poly.entity_id
_entity_poly.type
_entity_poly.pdbx_seq_one_letter_code
_entity_poly.pdbx_strand_id
1 'polypeptide(L)'
;MGWRRRRQDLRELRHVRLMAEEDAIVFGEELTRFGDAHELGPDARHDYQTALDAYERAKRLVDKLKTVEAISAVIDTLTAGRYALACARARVDGLPLPERRTPCFFNPQHGPASVDVVWTPRSGPTRKVPACVQDAARLKAGEDPPVRMIRYGAQQVPAWEAGAPNEPYRIGFFTSSTARAAMIELRARMKGEGGGNWGNGFRTSKRRGP
;
A
#
# COMPACT_ATOMS: atom_id res chain seq x y z
N MET A 1 9.26 -15.55 -26.55
CA MET A 1 9.35 -14.48 -25.50
C MET A 1 8.25 -14.52 -24.43
N GLY A 2 7.08 -15.16 -24.62
CA GLY A 2 5.97 -15.14 -23.65
C GLY A 2 6.18 -15.90 -22.32
N TRP A 3 6.99 -16.96 -22.29
CA TRP A 3 7.24 -17.77 -21.09
C TRP A 3 7.99 -17.02 -19.98
N ARG A 4 8.94 -16.14 -20.33
CA ARG A 4 9.69 -15.34 -19.34
C ARG A 4 8.78 -14.31 -18.66
N ARG A 5 7.96 -13.61 -19.46
CA ARG A 5 6.96 -12.63 -18.97
C ARG A 5 5.94 -13.30 -18.05
N ARG A 6 5.32 -14.42 -18.48
CA ARG A 6 4.37 -15.18 -17.66
C ARG A 6 4.97 -15.66 -16.32
N ARG A 7 6.25 -16.11 -16.31
CA ARG A 7 6.93 -16.51 -15.06
C ARG A 7 7.20 -15.32 -14.13
N GLN A 8 7.49 -14.15 -14.69
CA GLN A 8 7.68 -12.91 -13.93
C GLN A 8 6.36 -12.45 -13.31
N ASP A 9 5.28 -12.40 -14.08
CA ASP A 9 3.94 -12.02 -13.62
C ASP A 9 3.46 -12.93 -12.46
N LEU A 10 3.73 -14.24 -12.54
CA LEU A 10 3.42 -15.19 -11.46
C LEU A 10 4.26 -14.98 -10.19
N ARG A 11 5.52 -14.55 -10.33
CA ARG A 11 6.37 -14.23 -9.17
C ARG A 11 5.88 -12.97 -8.47
N GLU A 12 5.55 -11.95 -9.25
CA GLU A 12 5.00 -10.69 -8.74
C GLU A 12 3.66 -10.91 -8.05
N LEU A 13 2.76 -11.67 -8.67
CA LEU A 13 1.46 -12.04 -8.08
C LEU A 13 1.62 -12.77 -6.73
N ARG A 14 2.54 -13.74 -6.65
CA ARG A 14 2.82 -14.43 -5.38
C ARG A 14 3.36 -13.48 -4.32
N HIS A 15 4.23 -12.57 -4.70
CA HIS A 15 4.81 -11.60 -3.78
C HIS A 15 3.73 -10.66 -3.21
N VAL A 16 2.91 -10.04 -4.06
CA VAL A 16 1.84 -9.15 -3.59
C VAL A 16 0.78 -9.89 -2.77
N ARG A 17 0.51 -11.17 -3.09
CA ARG A 17 -0.39 -12.01 -2.29
C ARG A 17 0.14 -12.21 -0.86
N LEU A 18 1.41 -12.58 -0.71
CA LEU A 18 2.03 -12.78 0.61
C LEU A 18 1.97 -11.52 1.47
N MET A 19 2.19 -10.35 0.88
CA MET A 19 2.08 -9.07 1.60
C MET A 19 0.64 -8.78 2.04
N ALA A 20 -0.33 -9.12 1.18
CA ALA A 20 -1.74 -8.97 1.48
C ALA A 20 -2.19 -9.89 2.62
N GLU A 21 -1.68 -11.11 2.63
CA GLU A 21 -1.88 -12.10 3.70
C GLU A 21 -1.30 -11.58 5.03
N GLU A 22 -0.07 -11.07 5.02
CA GLU A 22 0.55 -10.43 6.18
C GLU A 22 -0.29 -9.25 6.69
N ASP A 23 -0.77 -8.37 5.82
CA ASP A 23 -1.59 -7.23 6.23
C ASP A 23 -2.94 -7.61 6.81
N ALA A 24 -3.55 -8.68 6.28
CA ALA A 24 -4.76 -9.25 6.82
C ALA A 24 -4.50 -9.84 8.22
N ILE A 25 -3.40 -10.60 8.40
CA ILE A 25 -3.01 -11.17 9.70
C ILE A 25 -2.81 -10.05 10.73
N VAL A 26 -1.98 -9.05 10.42
CA VAL A 26 -1.73 -7.91 11.32
C VAL A 26 -3.02 -7.17 11.67
N PHE A 27 -3.92 -6.99 10.69
CA PHE A 27 -5.21 -6.37 10.97
C PHE A 27 -6.11 -7.25 11.87
N GLY A 28 -6.13 -8.55 11.65
CA GLY A 28 -6.81 -9.52 12.53
C GLY A 28 -6.31 -9.43 13.97
N GLU A 29 -4.99 -9.37 14.17
CA GLU A 29 -4.40 -9.19 15.51
C GLU A 29 -4.79 -7.86 16.15
N GLU A 30 -4.88 -6.78 15.38
CA GLU A 30 -5.34 -5.48 15.89
C GLU A 30 -6.81 -5.48 16.32
N LEU A 31 -7.65 -6.21 15.59
CA LEU A 31 -9.05 -6.43 15.97
C LEU A 31 -9.11 -7.23 17.26
N THR A 32 -8.34 -8.32 17.37
CA THR A 32 -8.25 -9.10 18.62
C THR A 32 -7.77 -8.26 19.80
N ARG A 33 -6.77 -7.39 19.59
CA ARG A 33 -6.27 -6.49 20.65
C ARG A 33 -7.27 -5.41 21.07
N PHE A 34 -8.20 -5.01 20.20
CA PHE A 34 -9.23 -4.04 20.55
C PHE A 34 -10.26 -4.60 21.54
N GLY A 35 -10.57 -5.90 21.47
CA GLY A 35 -11.37 -6.60 22.46
C GLY A 35 -12.78 -6.95 21.98
N ASP A 36 -13.67 -7.21 22.94
CA ASP A 36 -15.03 -7.69 22.70
C ASP A 36 -16.01 -6.53 22.45
N ALA A 37 -16.94 -6.74 21.51
CA ALA A 37 -17.96 -5.78 21.10
C ALA A 37 -19.10 -5.61 22.12
N HIS A 38 -19.21 -6.51 23.12
CA HIS A 38 -20.35 -6.53 24.04
C HIS A 38 -20.45 -5.26 24.89
N GLU A 39 -19.33 -4.70 25.33
CA GLU A 39 -19.27 -3.51 26.18
C GLU A 39 -19.33 -2.17 25.41
N LEU A 40 -19.33 -2.22 24.07
CA LEU A 40 -19.31 -1.03 23.23
C LEU A 40 -20.71 -0.37 23.14
N GLY A 41 -20.73 0.95 23.22
CA GLY A 41 -21.91 1.74 22.82
C GLY A 41 -22.31 1.47 21.36
N PRO A 42 -23.56 1.76 20.96
CA PRO A 42 -24.10 1.36 19.65
C PRO A 42 -23.26 1.83 18.47
N ASP A 43 -22.79 3.07 18.49
CA ASP A 43 -21.96 3.63 17.43
C ASP A 43 -20.56 2.98 17.36
N ALA A 44 -19.90 2.79 18.50
CA ALA A 44 -18.59 2.14 18.56
C ALA A 44 -18.68 0.67 18.11
N ARG A 45 -19.78 0.00 18.46
CA ARG A 45 -20.09 -1.36 18.00
C ARG A 45 -20.28 -1.41 16.48
N HIS A 46 -20.97 -0.43 15.90
CA HIS A 46 -21.16 -0.35 14.45
C HIS A 46 -19.83 -0.17 13.69
N ASP A 47 -18.98 0.74 14.17
CA ASP A 47 -17.66 0.98 13.59
C ASP A 47 -16.77 -0.27 13.73
N TYR A 48 -16.81 -0.93 14.88
CA TYR A 48 -16.05 -2.17 15.08
C TYR A 48 -16.55 -3.33 14.21
N GLN A 49 -17.86 -3.49 14.06
CA GLN A 49 -18.43 -4.48 13.14
C GLN A 49 -18.00 -4.21 11.69
N THR A 50 -17.97 -2.94 11.28
CA THR A 50 -17.47 -2.55 9.96
C THR A 50 -16.00 -2.95 9.76
N ALA A 51 -15.18 -2.83 10.82
CA ALA A 51 -13.79 -3.26 10.81
C ALA A 51 -13.65 -4.80 10.69
N LEU A 52 -14.46 -5.57 11.41
CA LEU A 52 -14.52 -7.03 11.32
C LEU A 52 -14.96 -7.50 9.93
N ASP A 53 -15.99 -6.87 9.35
CA ASP A 53 -16.48 -7.18 8.02
C ASP A 53 -15.42 -6.90 6.94
N ALA A 54 -14.66 -5.82 7.10
CA ALA A 54 -13.54 -5.49 6.23
C ALA A 54 -12.44 -6.56 6.31
N TYR A 55 -12.09 -7.05 7.50
CA TYR A 55 -11.12 -8.13 7.67
C TYR A 55 -11.57 -9.42 6.96
N GLU A 56 -12.82 -9.84 7.17
CA GLU A 56 -13.35 -11.04 6.52
C GLU A 56 -13.45 -10.88 5.00
N ARG A 57 -13.80 -9.67 4.53
CA ARG A 57 -13.77 -9.36 3.09
C ARG A 57 -12.36 -9.39 2.53
N ALA A 58 -11.37 -8.83 3.25
CA ALA A 58 -9.99 -8.81 2.81
C ALA A 58 -9.44 -10.24 2.62
N LYS A 59 -9.68 -11.15 3.57
CA LYS A 59 -9.32 -12.57 3.45
C LYS A 59 -9.89 -13.20 2.17
N ARG A 60 -11.19 -13.03 1.93
CA ARG A 60 -11.84 -13.55 0.71
C ARG A 60 -11.27 -12.96 -0.57
N LEU A 61 -10.86 -11.68 -0.57
CA LEU A 61 -10.25 -11.03 -1.73
C LEU A 61 -8.82 -11.55 -1.98
N VAL A 62 -8.05 -11.77 -0.91
CA VAL A 62 -6.72 -12.38 -0.98
C VAL A 62 -6.79 -13.79 -1.58
N ASP A 63 -7.73 -14.62 -1.12
CA ASP A 63 -7.92 -15.98 -1.67
C ASP A 63 -8.19 -15.95 -3.18
N LYS A 64 -9.04 -15.01 -3.61
CA LYS A 64 -9.48 -14.83 -4.99
C LYS A 64 -8.50 -14.03 -5.86
N LEU A 65 -7.35 -13.62 -5.34
CA LEU A 65 -6.40 -12.76 -6.04
C LEU A 65 -5.76 -13.48 -7.25
N LYS A 66 -6.16 -13.09 -8.48
CA LYS A 66 -5.69 -13.70 -9.73
C LYS A 66 -4.76 -12.81 -10.57
N THR A 67 -4.72 -11.51 -10.28
CA THR A 67 -3.91 -10.53 -10.99
C THR A 67 -3.28 -9.56 -10.00
N VAL A 68 -2.16 -8.95 -10.39
CA VAL A 68 -1.48 -7.96 -9.54
C VAL A 68 -2.37 -6.73 -9.36
N GLU A 69 -3.13 -6.33 -10.37
CA GLU A 69 -4.02 -5.16 -10.30
C GLU A 69 -5.17 -5.33 -9.31
N ALA A 70 -5.63 -6.57 -9.09
CA ALA A 70 -6.70 -6.87 -8.15
C ALA A 70 -6.30 -6.64 -6.68
N ILE A 71 -5.00 -6.49 -6.38
CA ILE A 71 -4.52 -6.26 -5.01
C ILE A 71 -5.06 -4.97 -4.40
N SER A 72 -5.31 -4.02 -5.28
CA SER A 72 -5.77 -2.70 -4.93
C SER A 72 -7.12 -2.74 -4.18
N ALA A 73 -7.97 -3.72 -4.47
CA ALA A 73 -9.22 -3.94 -3.73
C ALA A 73 -9.01 -4.50 -2.32
N VAL A 74 -7.97 -5.32 -2.10
CA VAL A 74 -7.59 -5.80 -0.76
C VAL A 74 -7.12 -4.63 0.09
N ILE A 75 -6.23 -3.81 -0.47
CA ILE A 75 -5.67 -2.63 0.19
C ILE A 75 -6.77 -1.62 0.56
N ASP A 76 -7.67 -1.30 -0.37
CA ASP A 76 -8.78 -0.38 -0.09
C ASP A 76 -9.68 -0.91 1.03
N THR A 77 -9.93 -2.23 1.04
CA THR A 77 -10.73 -2.90 2.07
C THR A 77 -10.05 -2.82 3.44
N LEU A 78 -8.76 -3.16 3.53
CA LEU A 78 -8.00 -3.10 4.78
C LEU A 78 -7.85 -1.67 5.29
N THR A 79 -7.65 -0.70 4.39
CA THR A 79 -7.58 0.73 4.72
C THR A 79 -8.91 1.21 5.32
N ALA A 80 -10.04 0.83 4.70
CA ALA A 80 -11.36 1.14 5.23
C ALA A 80 -11.60 0.48 6.60
N GLY A 81 -11.17 -0.77 6.77
CA GLY A 81 -11.27 -1.49 8.04
C GLY A 81 -10.47 -0.82 9.17
N ARG A 82 -9.22 -0.40 8.90
CA ARG A 82 -8.39 0.31 9.88
C ARG A 82 -8.94 1.69 10.22
N TYR A 83 -9.54 2.39 9.26
CA TYR A 83 -10.27 3.62 9.54
C TYR A 83 -11.47 3.38 10.47
N ALA A 84 -12.29 2.37 10.19
CA ALA A 84 -13.43 2.01 11.04
C ALA A 84 -12.97 1.63 12.46
N LEU A 85 -11.88 0.87 12.60
CA LEU A 85 -11.29 0.55 13.90
C LEU A 85 -10.78 1.80 14.63
N ALA A 86 -10.24 2.79 13.91
CA ALA A 86 -9.85 4.06 14.50
C ALA A 86 -11.06 4.88 14.99
N CYS A 87 -12.17 4.87 14.25
CA CYS A 87 -13.43 5.47 14.71
C CYS A 87 -13.96 4.79 15.98
N ALA A 88 -13.95 3.45 16.02
CA ALA A 88 -14.38 2.70 17.20
C ALA A 88 -13.55 3.07 18.44
N ARG A 89 -12.21 3.15 18.30
CA ARG A 89 -11.30 3.60 19.37
C ARG A 89 -11.62 5.02 19.83
N ALA A 90 -11.76 5.96 18.89
CA ALA A 90 -12.10 7.34 19.23
C ALA A 90 -13.40 7.45 20.03
N ARG A 91 -14.43 6.66 19.69
CA ARG A 91 -15.70 6.64 20.44
C ARG A 91 -15.57 6.06 21.84
N VAL A 92 -14.79 5.00 22.01
CA VAL A 92 -14.50 4.43 23.33
C VAL A 92 -13.77 5.44 24.21
N ASP A 93 -12.81 6.17 23.63
CA ASP A 93 -11.98 7.14 24.35
C ASP A 93 -12.66 8.52 24.52
N GLY A 94 -13.87 8.72 23.98
CA GLY A 94 -14.55 10.02 23.99
C GLY A 94 -13.83 11.10 23.17
N LEU A 95 -13.05 10.70 22.17
CA LEU A 95 -12.28 11.59 21.30
C LEU A 95 -13.06 11.90 20.00
N PRO A 96 -12.74 13.03 19.33
CA PRO A 96 -13.27 13.31 18.00
C PRO A 96 -12.94 12.19 17.00
N LEU A 97 -13.87 11.91 16.09
CA LEU A 97 -13.64 10.93 15.03
C LEU A 97 -12.47 11.38 14.13
N PRO A 98 -11.62 10.45 13.69
CA PRO A 98 -10.52 10.77 12.81
C PRO A 98 -11.03 11.25 11.44
N GLU A 99 -10.31 12.17 10.81
CA GLU A 99 -10.54 12.50 9.41
C GLU A 99 -10.22 11.30 8.51
N ARG A 100 -10.95 11.17 7.41
CA ARG A 100 -10.67 10.12 6.42
C ARG A 100 -9.49 10.50 5.54
N ARG A 101 -8.28 10.14 5.99
CA ARG A 101 -7.01 10.43 5.32
C ARG A 101 -6.37 9.17 4.73
N THR A 102 -5.33 9.36 3.92
CA THR A 102 -4.48 8.24 3.49
C THR A 102 -3.83 7.56 4.71
N PRO A 103 -3.39 6.30 4.58
CA PRO A 103 -2.66 5.63 5.65
C PRO A 103 -1.37 6.36 6.04
N CYS A 104 -0.84 6.02 7.21
CA CYS A 104 0.49 6.47 7.62
C CYS A 104 1.55 6.11 6.56
N PHE A 105 2.35 7.09 6.16
CA PHE A 105 3.40 6.94 5.15
C PHE A 105 4.49 5.95 5.59
N PHE A 106 4.86 5.96 6.88
CA PHE A 106 5.93 5.12 7.41
C PHE A 106 5.52 3.66 7.46
N ASN A 107 4.29 3.39 7.90
CA ASN A 107 3.70 2.07 7.87
C ASN A 107 2.17 2.16 7.66
N PRO A 108 1.65 1.77 6.49
CA PRO A 108 0.21 1.77 6.24
C PRO A 108 -0.63 0.94 7.23
N GLN A 109 -0.01 -0.03 7.91
CA GLN A 109 -0.67 -0.83 8.94
C GLN A 109 -1.04 0.00 10.18
N HIS A 110 -0.43 1.18 10.41
CA HIS A 110 -0.79 2.06 11.53
C HIS A 110 -2.19 2.70 11.39
N GLY A 111 -2.84 2.53 10.22
CA GLY A 111 -4.15 3.12 9.95
C GLY A 111 -4.05 4.55 9.41
N PRO A 112 -5.12 5.36 9.53
CA PRO A 112 -5.17 6.68 8.92
C PRO A 112 -4.11 7.61 9.51
N ALA A 113 -3.51 8.43 8.66
CA ALA A 113 -2.71 9.56 9.13
C ALA A 113 -3.58 10.57 9.88
N SER A 114 -2.98 11.30 10.82
CA SER A 114 -3.63 12.38 11.56
C SER A 114 -3.08 13.75 11.19
N VAL A 115 -1.84 13.82 10.71
CA VAL A 115 -1.13 15.07 10.41
C VAL A 115 -0.12 14.86 9.30
N ASP A 116 0.23 15.93 8.60
CA ASP A 116 1.36 15.91 7.67
C ASP A 116 2.63 16.43 8.38
N VAL A 117 3.72 15.71 8.23
CA VAL A 117 5.02 16.02 8.84
C VAL A 117 6.09 16.27 7.78
N VAL A 118 7.07 17.12 8.09
CA VAL A 118 8.28 17.26 7.29
C VAL A 118 9.29 16.23 7.78
N TRP A 119 9.76 15.38 6.87
CA TRP A 119 10.69 14.30 7.18
C TRP A 119 11.82 14.24 6.15
N THR A 120 13.03 14.00 6.64
CA THR A 120 14.23 13.79 5.81
C THR A 120 14.75 12.38 6.07
N PRO A 121 14.62 11.44 5.11
CA PRO A 121 15.22 10.12 5.25
C PRO A 121 16.75 10.22 5.30
N ARG A 122 17.41 9.23 5.94
CA ARG A 122 18.88 9.12 5.97
C ARG A 122 19.52 9.17 4.57
N SER A 123 18.83 8.63 3.58
CA SER A 123 19.21 8.71 2.17
C SER A 123 18.04 9.26 1.34
N GLY A 124 18.19 10.49 0.83
CA GLY A 124 17.25 11.11 -0.09
C GLY A 124 16.75 12.49 0.35
N PRO A 125 15.86 13.11 -0.44
CA PRO A 125 15.40 14.46 -0.18
C PRO A 125 14.35 14.51 0.94
N THR A 126 14.35 15.65 1.65
CA THR A 126 13.28 16.10 2.54
C THR A 126 11.94 16.11 1.81
N ARG A 127 10.87 15.75 2.53
CA ARG A 127 9.51 15.66 2.00
C ARG A 127 8.47 15.91 3.07
N LYS A 128 7.29 16.35 2.64
CA LYS A 128 6.09 16.39 3.47
C LYS A 128 5.30 15.10 3.27
N VAL A 129 5.03 14.36 4.35
CA VAL A 129 4.36 13.05 4.29
C VAL A 129 3.27 12.93 5.36
N PRO A 130 2.17 12.20 5.09
CA PRO A 130 1.12 11.96 6.08
C PRO A 130 1.58 10.93 7.13
N ALA A 131 1.40 11.22 8.41
CA ALA A 131 1.82 10.36 9.53
C ALA A 131 0.67 10.14 10.53
N CYS A 132 0.64 8.96 11.16
CA CYS A 132 -0.22 8.74 12.32
C CYS A 132 0.30 9.51 13.55
N VAL A 133 -0.52 9.57 14.60
CA VAL A 133 -0.18 10.27 15.85
C VAL A 133 1.13 9.76 16.45
N GLN A 134 1.34 8.43 16.43
CA GLN A 134 2.52 7.80 17.03
C GLN A 134 3.81 8.15 16.27
N ASP A 135 3.81 8.06 14.94
CA ASP A 135 5.00 8.37 14.14
C ASP A 135 5.28 9.87 14.08
N ALA A 136 4.24 10.72 14.11
CA ALA A 136 4.41 12.15 14.26
C ALA A 136 5.05 12.52 15.60
N ALA A 137 4.67 11.84 16.70
CA ALA A 137 5.27 12.04 18.00
C ALA A 137 6.75 11.63 18.05
N ARG A 138 7.12 10.50 17.43
CA ARG A 138 8.53 10.06 17.28
C ARG A 138 9.39 11.11 16.59
N LEU A 139 8.93 11.63 15.45
CA LEU A 139 9.65 12.69 14.73
C LEU A 139 9.83 13.95 15.58
N LYS A 140 8.78 14.34 16.33
CA LYS A 140 8.86 15.49 17.24
C LYS A 140 9.88 15.28 18.36
N ALA A 141 10.08 14.03 18.79
CA ALA A 141 11.10 13.64 19.76
C ALA A 141 12.52 13.50 19.15
N GLY A 142 12.68 13.69 17.85
CA GLY A 142 13.96 13.51 17.16
C GLY A 142 14.30 12.04 16.85
N GLU A 143 13.31 11.14 16.93
CA GLU A 143 13.47 9.73 16.61
C GLU A 143 13.04 9.43 15.17
N ASP A 144 13.70 8.45 14.54
CA ASP A 144 13.29 7.93 13.24
C ASP A 144 12.05 7.03 13.37
N PRO A 145 10.97 7.28 12.61
CA PRO A 145 9.82 6.38 12.57
C PRO A 145 10.22 5.01 12.01
N PRO A 146 9.61 3.93 12.53
CA PRO A 146 9.83 2.59 12.01
C PRO A 146 9.19 2.49 10.62
N VAL A 147 10.01 2.64 9.59
CA VAL A 147 9.58 2.45 8.20
C VAL A 147 9.31 0.98 7.97
N ARG A 148 8.13 0.65 7.46
CA ARG A 148 7.82 -0.71 7.03
C ARG A 148 8.73 -1.11 5.90
N MET A 149 9.49 -2.18 6.12
CA MET A 149 10.32 -2.82 5.11
C MET A 149 9.55 -4.00 4.51
N ILE A 150 9.59 -4.12 3.19
CA ILE A 150 8.98 -5.22 2.45
C ILE A 150 10.08 -6.05 1.81
N ARG A 151 9.99 -7.37 1.95
CA ARG A 151 10.93 -8.29 1.35
C ARG A 151 10.58 -8.57 -0.10
N TYR A 152 11.41 -8.12 -1.03
CA TYR A 152 11.35 -8.51 -2.44
C TYR A 152 12.52 -9.42 -2.80
N GLY A 153 12.24 -10.73 -2.90
CA GLY A 153 13.29 -11.73 -3.13
C GLY A 153 14.31 -11.76 -1.99
N ALA A 154 15.55 -11.37 -2.29
CA ALA A 154 16.64 -11.27 -1.31
C ALA A 154 16.82 -9.87 -0.70
N GLN A 155 16.13 -8.85 -1.23
CA GLN A 155 16.26 -7.47 -0.79
C GLN A 155 15.11 -7.08 0.16
N GLN A 156 15.39 -6.16 1.07
CA GLN A 156 14.36 -5.42 1.80
C GLN A 156 14.33 -3.99 1.27
N VAL A 157 13.14 -3.51 0.91
CA VAL A 157 12.92 -2.16 0.40
C VAL A 157 11.86 -1.47 1.26
N PRO A 158 12.00 -0.16 1.55
CA PRO A 158 10.95 0.61 2.19
C PRO A 158 9.64 0.51 1.42
N ALA A 159 8.52 0.39 2.12
CA ALA A 159 7.22 0.26 1.48
C ALA A 159 6.81 1.46 0.62
N TRP A 160 7.40 2.62 0.86
CA TRP A 160 7.15 3.86 0.12
C TRP A 160 8.11 4.10 -1.04
N GLU A 161 9.18 3.30 -1.21
CA GLU A 161 10.20 3.54 -2.24
C GLU A 161 9.62 3.36 -3.65
N ALA A 162 9.81 4.36 -4.52
CA ALA A 162 9.27 4.37 -5.88
C ALA A 162 10.11 3.48 -6.81
N GLY A 163 9.45 2.71 -7.69
CA GLY A 163 10.14 1.83 -8.66
C GLY A 163 10.58 0.49 -8.07
N ALA A 164 10.32 0.25 -6.79
CA ALA A 164 10.46 -1.06 -6.19
C ALA A 164 9.40 -2.03 -6.74
N PRO A 165 9.67 -3.34 -6.82
CA PRO A 165 8.73 -4.28 -7.46
C PRO A 165 7.39 -4.49 -6.73
N ASN A 166 7.22 -3.92 -5.54
CA ASN A 166 5.96 -3.78 -4.82
C ASN A 166 5.15 -2.54 -5.24
N GLU A 167 5.58 -1.81 -6.26
CA GLU A 167 4.95 -0.58 -6.76
C GLU A 167 3.42 -0.68 -6.89
N PRO A 168 2.81 -1.77 -7.41
CA PRO A 168 1.35 -1.89 -7.45
C PRO A 168 0.69 -1.93 -6.06
N TYR A 169 1.35 -2.54 -5.08
CA TYR A 169 0.92 -2.58 -3.68
C TYR A 169 1.01 -1.17 -3.06
N ARG A 170 2.10 -0.46 -3.32
CA ARG A 170 2.32 0.92 -2.86
C ARG A 170 1.33 1.91 -3.47
N ILE A 171 1.11 1.83 -4.79
CA ILE A 171 0.11 2.62 -5.51
C ILE A 171 -1.26 2.45 -4.83
N GLY A 172 -1.61 1.23 -4.43
CA GLY A 172 -2.84 0.95 -3.69
C GLY A 172 -3.01 1.81 -2.43
N PHE A 173 -1.95 2.05 -1.66
CA PHE A 173 -2.03 2.85 -0.43
C PHE A 173 -1.94 4.36 -0.65
N PHE A 174 -1.13 4.82 -1.62
CA PHE A 174 -0.66 6.21 -1.64
C PHE A 174 -1.04 7.01 -2.90
N THR A 175 -1.69 6.40 -3.89
CA THR A 175 -2.29 7.21 -4.97
C THR A 175 -3.67 7.69 -4.56
N SER A 176 -3.91 9.01 -4.65
CA SER A 176 -5.26 9.58 -4.53
C SER A 176 -6.22 8.89 -5.49
N SER A 177 -7.52 8.87 -5.21
CA SER A 177 -8.52 8.31 -6.13
C SER A 177 -8.40 8.85 -7.57
N THR A 178 -8.04 10.12 -7.71
CA THR A 178 -7.75 10.79 -8.99
C THR A 178 -6.45 10.31 -9.64
N ALA A 179 -5.37 10.16 -8.88
CA ALA A 179 -4.10 9.63 -9.41
C ALA A 179 -4.21 8.14 -9.75
N ARG A 180 -5.02 7.38 -9.01
CA ARG A 180 -5.33 5.98 -9.27
C ARG A 180 -6.13 5.80 -10.56
N ALA A 181 -7.14 6.65 -10.81
CA ALA A 181 -7.88 6.68 -12.07
C ALA A 181 -6.96 7.02 -13.26
N ALA A 182 -6.13 8.06 -13.12
CA ALA A 182 -5.17 8.46 -14.15
C ALA A 182 -4.11 7.39 -14.45
N MET A 183 -3.64 6.66 -13.43
CA MET A 183 -2.68 5.56 -13.60
C MET A 183 -3.32 4.32 -14.24
N ILE A 184 -4.58 4.01 -13.94
CA ILE A 184 -5.35 2.97 -14.62
C ILE A 184 -5.52 3.33 -16.10
N GLU A 185 -5.89 4.57 -16.39
CA GLU A 185 -6.06 5.08 -17.75
C GLU A 185 -4.74 5.10 -18.54
N LEU A 186 -3.64 5.51 -17.90
CA LEU A 186 -2.29 5.47 -18.50
C LEU A 186 -1.84 4.04 -18.77
N ARG A 187 -2.06 3.10 -17.85
CA ARG A 187 -1.77 1.67 -18.08
C ARG A 187 -2.66 1.05 -19.17
N ALA A 188 -3.91 1.48 -19.28
CA ALA A 188 -4.82 1.04 -20.34
C ALA A 188 -4.35 1.54 -21.71
N ARG A 189 -3.97 2.82 -21.82
CA ARG A 189 -3.35 3.41 -23.02
C ARG A 189 -2.04 2.71 -23.39
N MET A 190 -1.20 2.42 -22.40
CA MET A 190 0.08 1.71 -22.61
C MET A 190 -0.09 0.23 -22.98
N LYS A 191 -1.22 -0.41 -22.64
CA LYS A 191 -1.57 -1.78 -23.06
C LYS A 191 -2.30 -1.81 -24.42
N GLY A 192 -2.80 -0.68 -24.90
CA GLY A 192 -3.59 -0.58 -26.11
C GLY A 192 -3.11 0.55 -27.00
N GLU A 193 -1.91 0.40 -27.58
CA GLU A 193 -1.48 0.98 -28.87
C GLU A 193 0.02 0.73 -29.06
N GLY A 194 0.42 0.13 -30.19
CA GLY A 194 1.82 0.08 -30.61
C GLY A 194 2.43 -1.31 -30.75
N GLY A 195 1.88 -2.13 -31.66
CA GLY A 195 2.74 -3.03 -32.42
C GLY A 195 3.72 -2.18 -33.23
N GLY A 196 4.99 -2.16 -32.83
CA GLY A 196 6.00 -1.27 -33.40
C GLY A 196 7.33 -2.00 -33.58
N ASN A 197 7.53 -2.50 -34.80
CA ASN A 197 8.79 -2.99 -35.36
C ASN A 197 9.92 -1.94 -35.20
N TRP A 198 10.96 -2.25 -34.41
CA TRP A 198 12.24 -1.55 -34.49
C TRP A 198 13.26 -2.50 -35.11
N GLY A 199 13.48 -2.29 -36.41
CA GLY A 199 14.36 -3.07 -37.25
C GLY A 199 15.84 -2.85 -36.97
N ASN A 200 16.61 -3.84 -37.43
CA ASN A 200 18.06 -3.85 -37.59
C ASN A 200 18.64 -2.53 -38.12
N GLY A 201 19.77 -2.10 -37.56
CA GLY A 201 20.54 -1.03 -38.19
C GLY A 201 21.72 -0.47 -37.41
N PHE A 202 22.66 -1.30 -36.93
CA PHE A 202 24.02 -0.80 -36.67
C PHE A 202 25.01 -1.45 -37.62
N ARG A 203 25.35 -0.65 -38.63
CA ARG A 203 26.28 -0.88 -39.72
C ARG A 203 27.71 -0.81 -39.17
N THR A 204 28.51 -1.80 -39.50
CA THR A 204 29.95 -1.88 -39.20
C THR A 204 30.71 -0.69 -39.79
N SER A 205 31.55 -0.04 -38.98
CA SER A 205 32.51 0.97 -39.44
C SER A 205 33.61 0.33 -40.30
N LYS A 206 33.67 0.67 -41.59
CA LYS A 206 34.87 0.46 -42.42
C LYS A 206 35.66 1.77 -42.51
N ARG A 207 36.95 1.66 -42.17
CA ARG A 207 38.01 2.66 -42.32
C ARG A 207 38.10 3.11 -43.78
N ARG A 208 38.26 4.42 -44.01
CA ARG A 208 38.74 4.98 -45.28
C ARG A 208 40.26 5.08 -45.19
N GLY A 209 40.96 4.46 -46.13
CA GLY A 209 42.33 4.85 -46.47
C GLY A 209 42.33 6.14 -47.31
N PRO A 210 43.51 6.72 -47.56
CA PRO A 210 43.65 7.94 -48.37
C PRO A 210 43.12 7.75 -49.80
#